data_AF-A0A945NF69-F1
#
_entry.id   AF-A0A945NF69-F1
#
_cell.length_a   1.000
_cell.length_b   1.000
_cell.length_c   1.000
_cell.angle_alpha   90.00
_cell.angle_beta   90.00
_cell.angle_gamma   90.00
#
_symmetry.space_group_name_H-M   'P 1'
#
loop_
_entity.id
_entity.type
_entity.pdbx_description
1 polymer ?
#
loop_
_entity_poly.entity_id
_entity_poly.type
_entity_poly.pdbx_seq_one_letter_code
_entity_poly.pdbx_strand_id
1 'polypeptide(L)'
;KVNITNSSGSLKLKNYSGSIILIKGHFDSTFLSNSSMPKLKCGEKYYNQEMIDIAFSVAKKNDINLFEGNYCWMPGPAYETPAEIQFLKNLGGDAVGMSTVPEIECAKELNMDVLVFSVLTNFAAGLDNRLLKHEDVLASAKKVENDFGRLIIQTINHIGRK
;
A
#
# COMPACT_ATOMS: atom_id res chain seq x y z
N LYS A 1 -7.07 16.49 5.25
CA LYS A 1 -6.00 15.72 4.58
C LYS A 1 -5.38 14.76 5.59
N VAL A 2 -5.10 13.51 5.22
CA VAL A 2 -4.41 12.51 6.05
C VAL A 2 -3.42 11.72 5.19
N ASN A 3 -2.23 11.47 5.75
CA ASN A 3 -1.25 10.56 5.15
C ASN A 3 -1.24 9.27 5.96
N ILE A 4 -1.48 8.14 5.30
CA ILE A 4 -1.49 6.83 5.92
C ILE A 4 -0.27 6.05 5.44
N THR A 5 0.40 5.37 6.36
CA THR A 5 1.56 4.54 6.05
C THR A 5 1.37 3.14 6.61
N ASN A 6 1.78 2.11 5.86
CA ASN A 6 1.78 0.74 6.36
C ASN A 6 2.97 -0.07 5.82
N SER A 7 3.09 -1.31 6.29
CA SER A 7 3.88 -2.35 5.64
C SER A 7 2.95 -3.37 4.98
N SER A 8 3.38 -3.95 3.86
CA SER A 8 2.59 -4.94 3.13
C SER A 8 3.45 -5.95 2.36
N GLY A 9 2.81 -7.03 1.93
CA GLY A 9 3.38 -8.02 1.02
C GLY A 9 3.17 -7.61 -0.44
N SER A 10 4.19 -7.81 -1.26
CA SER A 10 4.13 -7.57 -2.70
C SER A 10 3.44 -8.73 -3.43
N LEU A 11 2.43 -8.43 -4.24
CA LEU A 11 1.74 -9.40 -5.11
C LEU A 11 2.40 -9.52 -6.50
N LYS A 12 3.37 -8.65 -6.80
CA LYS A 12 4.08 -8.59 -8.09
C LYS A 12 5.57 -8.84 -7.95
N LEU A 13 6.10 -9.76 -8.75
CA LEU A 13 7.54 -10.07 -8.79
C LEU A 13 8.42 -8.87 -9.17
N LYS A 14 7.88 -7.90 -9.92
CA LYS A 14 8.62 -6.67 -10.32
C LYS A 14 8.87 -5.72 -9.15
N ASN A 15 8.06 -5.80 -8.09
CA ASN A 15 8.17 -4.92 -6.94
C ASN A 15 8.93 -5.67 -5.85
N TYR A 16 10.25 -5.49 -5.83
CA TYR A 16 11.15 -6.20 -4.91
C TYR A 16 10.98 -5.68 -3.46
N SER A 17 11.34 -6.52 -2.47
CA SER A 17 11.32 -6.13 -1.06
C SER A 17 12.17 -4.87 -0.80
N GLY A 18 11.60 -3.92 -0.06
CA GLY A 18 12.13 -2.57 0.14
C GLY A 18 11.59 -1.53 -0.85
N SER A 19 10.67 -1.91 -1.75
CA SER A 19 10.02 -0.95 -2.64
C SER A 19 8.94 -0.14 -1.91
N ILE A 20 8.78 1.12 -2.28
CA ILE A 20 7.67 1.97 -1.81
C ILE A 20 6.58 1.96 -2.88
N ILE A 21 5.34 1.72 -2.48
CA ILE A 21 4.17 1.79 -3.36
C ILE A 21 3.20 2.84 -2.83
N LEU A 22 2.72 3.71 -3.71
CA LEU A 22 1.62 4.61 -3.47
C LEU A 22 0.32 3.89 -3.85
N ILE A 23 -0.64 3.90 -2.93
CA ILE A 23 -1.92 3.22 -3.16
C ILE A 23 -2.91 4.16 -3.83
N LYS A 24 -3.46 3.75 -4.98
CA LYS A 24 -4.45 4.50 -5.77
C LYS A 24 -5.84 3.84 -5.82
N GLY A 25 -5.91 2.65 -5.25
CA GLY A 25 -7.07 1.79 -5.28
C GLY A 25 -6.99 0.77 -4.17
N HIS A 26 -8.12 0.30 -3.67
CA HIS A 26 -8.13 -0.79 -2.72
C HIS A 26 -9.31 -1.73 -2.89
N PHE A 27 -9.15 -2.93 -2.36
CA PHE A 27 -10.17 -3.96 -2.24
C PHE A 27 -10.35 -4.32 -0.77
N ASP A 28 -11.59 -4.36 -0.30
CA ASP A 28 -11.94 -5.10 0.91
C ASP A 28 -12.06 -6.58 0.55
N SER A 29 -11.00 -7.34 0.82
CA SER A 29 -10.93 -8.79 0.55
C SER A 29 -11.07 -9.60 1.84
N THR A 30 -11.62 -8.98 2.90
CA THR A 30 -11.76 -9.64 4.20
C THR A 30 -12.93 -10.62 4.24
N PHE A 31 -13.92 -10.43 3.37
CA PHE A 31 -15.19 -11.15 3.33
C PHE A 31 -16.00 -11.11 4.65
N LEU A 32 -15.64 -10.21 5.58
CA LEU A 32 -16.30 -10.10 6.89
C LEU A 32 -17.68 -9.43 6.77
N SER A 33 -17.78 -8.42 5.90
CA SER A 33 -19.02 -7.64 5.71
C SER A 33 -19.96 -8.26 4.68
N ASN A 34 -19.43 -8.96 3.68
CA ASN A 34 -20.18 -9.63 2.62
C ASN A 34 -19.32 -10.70 1.92
N SER A 35 -19.97 -11.71 1.33
CA SER A 35 -19.33 -12.81 0.59
C SER A 35 -19.25 -12.57 -0.93
N SER A 36 -19.57 -11.36 -1.40
CA SER A 36 -19.52 -11.04 -2.83
C SER A 36 -18.07 -10.80 -3.29
N MET A 37 -17.84 -10.87 -4.60
CA MET A 37 -16.54 -10.53 -5.16
C MET A 37 -16.13 -9.10 -4.78
N PRO A 38 -14.92 -8.90 -4.21
CA PRO A 38 -14.44 -7.58 -3.86
C PRO A 38 -14.42 -6.64 -5.07
N LYS A 39 -14.84 -5.39 -4.86
CA LYS A 39 -14.85 -4.36 -5.90
C LYS A 39 -13.71 -3.39 -5.67
N LEU A 40 -13.08 -2.95 -6.75
CA LEU A 40 -12.05 -1.92 -6.69
C LEU A 40 -12.69 -0.58 -6.28
N LYS A 41 -12.19 -0.01 -5.19
CA LYS A 41 -12.49 1.35 -4.76
C LYS A 41 -11.32 2.25 -5.13
N CYS A 42 -11.50 3.16 -6.08
CA CYS A 42 -10.46 4.02 -6.63
C CYS A 42 -11.00 5.37 -7.11
N GLY A 43 -10.10 6.23 -7.61
CA GLY A 43 -10.42 7.55 -8.16
C GLY A 43 -10.63 8.62 -7.10
N GLU A 44 -11.03 9.83 -7.53
CA GLU A 44 -11.12 11.05 -6.70
C GLU A 44 -12.00 10.90 -5.46
N LYS A 45 -12.99 10.00 -5.49
CA LYS A 45 -13.80 9.67 -4.32
C LYS A 45 -12.93 9.17 -3.16
N TYR A 46 -11.83 8.47 -3.44
CA TYR A 46 -10.97 7.82 -2.44
C TYR A 46 -9.55 8.41 -2.39
N TYR A 47 -8.99 8.83 -3.52
CA TYR A 47 -7.60 9.25 -3.60
C TYR A 47 -7.51 10.56 -4.38
N ASN A 48 -6.88 11.56 -3.77
CA ASN A 48 -6.75 12.88 -4.35
C ASN A 48 -5.59 12.88 -5.38
N GLN A 49 -5.91 13.10 -6.66
CA GLN A 49 -4.91 12.98 -7.73
C GLN A 49 -3.79 14.02 -7.60
N GLU A 50 -4.09 15.23 -7.13
CA GLU A 50 -3.08 16.27 -6.93
C GLU A 50 -2.04 15.86 -5.88
N MET A 51 -2.48 15.26 -4.76
CA MET A 51 -1.57 14.73 -3.74
C MET A 51 -0.69 13.59 -4.28
N ILE A 52 -1.25 12.75 -5.15
CA ILE A 52 -0.51 11.68 -5.83
C ILE A 52 0.57 12.26 -6.73
N ASP A 53 0.22 13.24 -7.57
CA ASP A 53 1.14 13.87 -8.51
C ASP A 53 2.30 14.58 -7.77
N ILE A 54 2.00 15.20 -6.62
CA ILE A 54 3.01 15.78 -5.73
C ILE A 54 3.95 14.70 -5.22
N ALA A 55 3.44 13.58 -4.73
CA ALA A 55 4.25 12.47 -4.22
C ALA A 55 5.20 11.91 -5.29
N PHE A 56 4.70 11.68 -6.52
CA PHE A 56 5.55 11.23 -7.64
C PHE A 56 6.59 12.28 -8.04
N SER A 57 6.22 13.56 -8.03
CA SER A 57 7.17 14.65 -8.30
C SER A 57 8.28 14.72 -7.26
N VAL A 58 7.94 14.53 -5.98
CA VAL A 58 8.93 14.46 -4.88
C VAL A 58 9.82 13.24 -5.03
N ALA A 59 9.24 12.06 -5.29
CA ALA A 59 10.01 10.83 -5.49
C ALA A 59 11.04 10.99 -6.63
N LYS A 60 10.60 11.50 -7.79
CA LYS A 60 11.47 11.77 -8.94
C LYS A 60 12.61 12.73 -8.63
N LYS A 61 12.35 13.81 -7.87
CA LYS A 61 13.38 14.79 -7.48
C LYS A 61 14.45 14.21 -6.55
N ASN A 62 14.12 13.18 -5.79
CA ASN A 62 15.02 12.55 -4.82
C ASN A 62 15.59 11.22 -5.32
N ASP A 63 15.38 10.87 -6.60
CA ASP A 63 15.78 9.59 -7.20
C ASP A 63 15.22 8.38 -6.42
N ILE A 64 14.02 8.52 -5.88
CA ILE A 64 13.32 7.47 -5.15
C ILE A 64 12.40 6.75 -6.13
N ASN A 65 12.57 5.44 -6.24
CA ASN A 65 11.68 4.61 -7.03
C ASN A 65 10.34 4.42 -6.28
N LEU A 66 9.31 5.11 -6.75
CA LEU A 66 7.95 5.03 -6.21
C LEU A 66 7.06 4.31 -7.22
N PHE A 67 6.42 3.22 -6.77
CA PHE A 67 5.45 2.49 -7.57
C PHE A 67 4.03 2.97 -7.27
N GLU A 68 3.08 2.56 -8.11
CA GLU A 68 1.66 2.80 -7.94
C GLU A 68 0.92 1.45 -7.96
N GLY A 69 -0.15 1.30 -7.17
CA GLY A 69 -0.98 0.10 -7.27
C GLY A 69 -2.21 0.02 -6.38
N ASN A 70 -2.88 -1.13 -6.46
CA ASN A 70 -4.07 -1.48 -5.72
C ASN A 70 -3.74 -2.31 -4.47
N TYR A 71 -4.31 -1.94 -3.33
CA TYR A 71 -4.13 -2.61 -2.06
C TYR A 71 -5.25 -3.60 -1.75
N CYS A 72 -4.92 -4.82 -1.39
CA CYS A 72 -5.85 -5.84 -0.94
C CYS A 72 -5.83 -5.95 0.59
N TRP A 73 -6.94 -5.61 1.23
CA TRP A 73 -7.07 -5.77 2.68
C TRP A 73 -7.57 -7.16 3.04
N MET A 74 -6.80 -7.84 3.90
CA MET A 74 -7.07 -9.16 4.46
C MET A 74 -7.22 -9.07 5.98
N PRO A 75 -7.92 -10.02 6.64
CA PRO A 75 -8.25 -9.88 8.06
C PRO A 75 -7.07 -10.14 9.00
N GLY A 76 -6.09 -10.96 8.59
CA GLY A 76 -5.02 -11.42 9.49
C GLY A 76 -5.55 -12.22 10.69
N PRO A 77 -4.71 -12.49 11.72
CA PRO A 77 -3.29 -12.15 11.83
C PRO A 77 -2.37 -13.15 11.11
N ALA A 78 -2.91 -14.28 10.63
CA ALA A 78 -2.14 -15.22 9.83
C ALA A 78 -1.84 -14.62 8.45
N TYR A 79 -0.64 -14.87 7.91
CA TYR A 79 -0.33 -14.55 6.52
C TYR A 79 -1.22 -15.35 5.57
N GLU A 80 -1.41 -14.79 4.38
CA GLU A 80 -2.22 -15.40 3.33
C GLU A 80 -1.55 -16.67 2.79
N THR A 81 -2.37 -17.64 2.42
CA THR A 81 -1.95 -18.84 1.71
C THR A 81 -1.60 -18.53 0.24
N PRO A 82 -0.82 -19.39 -0.44
CA PRO A 82 -0.53 -19.21 -1.87
C PRO A 82 -1.79 -19.12 -2.75
N ALA A 83 -2.86 -19.83 -2.39
CA ALA A 83 -4.13 -19.79 -3.12
C ALA A 83 -4.83 -18.44 -2.97
N GLU A 84 -4.86 -17.88 -1.76
CA GLU A 84 -5.38 -16.53 -1.51
C GLU A 84 -4.54 -15.47 -2.23
N ILE A 85 -3.21 -15.59 -2.21
CA ILE A 85 -2.32 -14.69 -2.98
C ILE A 85 -2.61 -14.75 -4.48
N GLN A 86 -2.81 -15.94 -5.03
CA GLN A 86 -3.15 -16.07 -6.45
C GLN A 86 -4.54 -15.46 -6.76
N PHE A 87 -5.50 -15.62 -5.85
CA PHE A 87 -6.80 -14.96 -5.95
C PHE A 87 -6.67 -13.42 -5.97
N LEU A 88 -5.92 -12.84 -5.03
CA LEU A 88 -5.72 -11.38 -4.95
C LEU A 88 -4.99 -10.82 -6.18
N LYS A 89 -4.03 -11.58 -6.73
CA LYS A 89 -3.38 -11.23 -8.01
C LYS A 89 -4.38 -11.21 -9.17
N ASN A 90 -5.22 -12.24 -9.27
CA ASN A 90 -6.24 -12.33 -10.32
C ASN A 90 -7.31 -11.23 -10.19
N LEU A 91 -7.58 -10.79 -8.96
CA LEU A 91 -8.46 -9.66 -8.66
C LEU A 91 -7.87 -8.30 -9.14
N GLY A 92 -6.57 -8.23 -9.40
CA GLY A 92 -5.86 -7.02 -9.81
C GLY A 92 -5.16 -6.29 -8.65
N GLY A 93 -4.85 -6.99 -7.56
CA GLY A 93 -4.06 -6.48 -6.45
C GLY A 93 -2.57 -6.36 -6.75
N ASP A 94 -1.93 -5.36 -6.15
CA ASP A 94 -0.49 -5.08 -6.22
C ASP A 94 0.22 -5.31 -4.89
N ALA A 95 -0.48 -5.03 -3.79
CA ALA A 95 -0.02 -5.17 -2.42
C ALA A 95 -1.11 -5.82 -1.56
N VAL A 96 -0.72 -6.56 -0.53
CA VAL A 96 -1.64 -7.17 0.43
C VAL A 96 -1.21 -6.88 1.86
N GLY A 97 -2.18 -6.54 2.72
CA GLY A 97 -1.92 -6.42 4.14
C GLY A 97 -3.19 -6.32 4.97
N MET A 98 -3.02 -6.05 6.26
CA MET A 98 -4.04 -6.31 7.27
C MET A 98 -4.61 -5.03 7.93
N SER A 99 -4.35 -3.85 7.36
CA SER A 99 -4.78 -2.56 7.90
C SER A 99 -5.19 -1.59 6.78
N THR A 100 -5.25 -0.29 7.10
CA THR A 100 -5.32 0.83 6.15
C THR A 100 -6.69 1.08 5.53
N VAL A 101 -7.40 0.03 5.08
CA VAL A 101 -8.73 0.22 4.47
C VAL A 101 -9.75 0.79 5.45
N PRO A 102 -9.87 0.33 6.72
CA PRO A 102 -10.75 0.97 7.69
C PRO A 102 -10.47 2.47 7.90
N GLU A 103 -9.19 2.85 7.95
CA GLU A 103 -8.75 4.23 8.11
C GLU A 103 -9.06 5.08 6.88
N ILE A 104 -8.91 4.53 5.67
CA ILE A 104 -9.32 5.20 4.42
C ILE A 104 -10.82 5.48 4.45
N GLU A 105 -11.65 4.47 4.75
CA GLU A 105 -13.12 4.63 4.75
C GLU A 105 -13.56 5.67 5.79
N CYS A 106 -13.04 5.60 7.01
CA CYS A 106 -13.34 6.58 8.05
C CYS A 106 -12.92 8.01 7.65
N ALA A 107 -11.73 8.17 7.06
CA ALA A 107 -11.29 9.47 6.56
C ALA A 107 -12.22 10.03 5.47
N LYS A 108 -12.84 9.15 4.65
CA LYS A 108 -13.79 9.55 3.61
C LYS A 108 -15.17 9.89 4.12
N GLU A 109 -15.65 9.20 5.14
CA GLU A 109 -16.85 9.63 5.87
C GLU A 109 -16.69 11.04 6.45
N LEU A 110 -15.46 11.42 6.81
CA LEU A 110 -15.10 12.76 7.30
C LEU A 110 -14.71 13.75 6.20
N ASN A 111 -14.91 13.42 4.92
CA ASN A 111 -14.55 14.26 3.76
C ASN A 111 -13.08 14.69 3.72
N MET A 112 -12.16 13.85 4.21
CA MET A 112 -10.72 14.14 4.19
C MET A 112 -10.07 13.64 2.89
N ASP A 113 -9.15 14.42 2.34
CA ASP A 113 -8.22 13.90 1.32
C ASP A 113 -7.28 12.87 1.95
N VAL A 114 -7.03 11.79 1.23
CA VAL A 114 -6.24 10.63 1.69
C VAL A 114 -5.11 10.40 0.70
N LEU A 115 -3.90 10.22 1.23
CA LEU A 115 -2.74 9.73 0.52
C LEU A 115 -2.15 8.57 1.31
N VAL A 116 -1.83 7.48 0.62
CA VAL A 116 -1.41 6.23 1.27
C VAL A 116 -0.12 5.75 0.65
N PHE A 117 0.87 5.53 1.50
CA PHE A 117 2.11 4.86 1.14
C PHE A 117 2.20 3.51 1.84
N SER A 118 2.72 2.52 1.14
CA SER A 118 3.02 1.22 1.69
C SER A 118 4.44 0.83 1.37
N VAL A 119 5.15 0.30 2.37
CA VAL A 119 6.47 -0.30 2.18
C VAL A 119 6.27 -1.78 1.93
N LEU A 120 6.70 -2.25 0.76
CA LEU A 120 6.67 -3.66 0.39
C LEU A 120 7.82 -4.37 1.09
N THR A 121 7.51 -5.02 2.21
CA THR A 121 8.54 -5.58 3.10
C THR A 121 8.92 -7.01 2.75
N ASN A 122 8.04 -7.73 2.06
CA ASN A 122 8.26 -9.10 1.62
C ASN A 122 7.51 -9.37 0.31
N PHE A 123 7.88 -10.44 -0.39
CA PHE A 123 6.98 -11.02 -1.39
C PHE A 123 5.85 -11.76 -0.67
N ALA A 124 4.66 -11.75 -1.24
CA ALA A 124 3.56 -12.53 -0.71
C ALA A 124 3.83 -14.05 -0.83
N ALA A 125 3.14 -14.86 -0.02
CA ALA A 125 3.37 -16.30 0.05
C ALA A 125 3.29 -16.98 -1.33
N GLY A 126 4.27 -17.86 -1.62
CA GLY A 126 4.33 -18.60 -2.88
C GLY A 126 4.96 -17.85 -4.06
N LEU A 127 5.40 -16.59 -3.88
CA LEU A 127 6.15 -15.84 -4.90
C LEU A 127 7.68 -15.95 -4.73
N ASP A 128 8.14 -16.24 -3.51
CA ASP A 128 9.53 -16.60 -3.20
C ASP A 128 9.52 -17.90 -2.37
N ASN A 129 10.55 -18.72 -2.50
CA ASN A 129 10.67 -20.02 -1.81
C ASN A 129 11.08 -19.89 -0.32
N ARG A 130 11.11 -18.67 0.22
CA ARG A 130 11.51 -18.39 1.60
C ARG A 130 10.29 -18.33 2.51
N LEU A 131 10.43 -18.91 3.71
CA LEU A 131 9.44 -18.77 4.77
C LEU A 131 9.40 -17.31 5.23
N LEU A 132 8.20 -16.73 5.27
CA LEU A 132 7.98 -15.36 5.72
C LEU A 132 8.12 -15.27 7.24
N LYS A 133 9.04 -14.44 7.72
CA LYS A 133 9.20 -14.14 9.14
C LYS A 133 9.03 -12.64 9.40
N HIS A 134 8.48 -12.31 10.56
CA HIS A 134 8.32 -10.92 10.99
C HIS A 134 9.66 -10.16 11.06
N GLU A 135 10.76 -10.83 11.38
CA GLU A 135 12.10 -10.24 11.41
C GLU A 135 12.56 -9.74 10.03
N ASP A 136 12.21 -10.46 8.96
CA ASP A 136 12.56 -10.09 7.58
C ASP A 136 11.81 -8.81 7.14
N VAL A 137 10.58 -8.65 7.64
CA VAL A 137 9.76 -7.46 7.42
C VAL A 137 10.44 -6.21 8.02
N LEU A 138 10.88 -6.31 9.28
CA LEU A 138 11.56 -5.22 9.99
C LEU A 138 12.89 -4.85 9.33
N ALA A 139 13.69 -5.84 8.93
CA ALA A 139 14.97 -5.62 8.26
C ALA A 139 14.78 -4.89 6.92
N SER A 140 13.73 -5.23 6.17
CA SER A 140 13.42 -4.60 4.89
C SER A 140 12.93 -3.17 5.08
N ALA A 141 12.05 -2.92 6.04
CA ALA A 141 11.59 -1.57 6.37
C ALA A 141 12.75 -0.63 6.74
N LYS A 142 13.71 -1.11 7.54
CA LYS A 142 14.88 -0.32 7.95
C LYS A 142 15.78 0.11 6.79
N LYS A 143 15.84 -0.67 5.71
CA LYS A 143 16.62 -0.31 4.51
C LYS A 143 16.05 0.89 3.77
N VAL A 144 14.74 1.09 3.82
CA VAL A 144 14.02 2.15 3.09
C VAL A 144 13.71 3.36 3.98
N GLU A 145 13.99 3.27 5.28
CA GLU A 145 13.58 4.25 6.29
C GLU A 145 13.98 5.69 5.93
N ASN A 146 15.23 5.90 5.50
CA ASN A 146 15.74 7.23 5.15
C ASN A 146 15.06 7.82 3.92
N ASP A 147 14.92 7.03 2.85
CA ASP A 147 14.29 7.46 1.61
C ASP A 147 12.80 7.68 1.81
N PHE A 148 12.14 6.77 2.53
CA PHE A 148 10.73 6.88 2.84
C PHE A 148 10.42 8.09 3.73
N GLY A 149 11.23 8.32 4.78
CA GLY A 149 11.12 9.50 5.62
C GLY A 149 11.29 10.79 4.82
N ARG A 150 12.29 10.84 3.92
CA ARG A 150 12.51 11.99 3.03
C ARG A 150 11.33 12.22 2.10
N LEU A 151 10.79 11.16 1.50
CA LEU A 151 9.62 11.22 0.62
C LEU A 151 8.41 11.79 1.36
N ILE A 152 8.09 11.29 2.55
CA ILE A 152 6.94 11.74 3.35
C ILE A 152 7.10 13.22 3.73
N ILE A 153 8.24 13.60 4.33
CA ILE A 153 8.46 14.96 4.82
C ILE A 153 8.34 15.97 3.68
N GLN A 154 8.97 15.69 2.54
CA GLN A 154 8.90 16.59 1.40
C GLN A 154 7.51 16.62 0.77
N THR A 155 6.79 15.49 0.70
CA THR A 155 5.41 15.44 0.20
C THR A 155 4.49 16.29 1.07
N ILE A 156 4.57 16.15 2.40
CA ILE A 156 3.80 16.98 3.35
C ILE A 156 4.10 18.47 3.15
N ASN A 157 5.37 18.84 3.02
CA ASN A 157 5.76 20.24 2.83
C ASN A 157 5.19 20.85 1.55
N HIS A 158 5.02 20.07 0.48
CA HIS A 158 4.41 20.56 -0.77
C HIS A 158 2.88 20.60 -0.69
N ILE A 159 2.25 19.63 -0.01
CA ILE A 159 0.79 19.58 0.18
C ILE A 159 0.29 20.67 1.16
N GLY A 160 1.07 20.98 2.20
CA GLY A 160 0.69 21.93 3.26
C GLY A 160 0.96 23.40 2.94
N ARG A 161 1.72 23.69 1.88
CA ARG A 161 1.93 25.06 1.37
C ARG A 161 0.79 25.55 0.46
N LYS A 162 -0.18 24.69 0.16
CA LYS A 162 -1.43 24.99 -0.55
C LYS A 162 -2.60 24.84 0.40
#